data_AF-A0A5C5EAS1-F1
#
_entry.id   AF-A0A5C5EAS1-F1
#
_cell.length_a   1.000
_cell.length_b   1.000
_cell.length_c   1.000
_cell.angle_alpha   90.00
_cell.angle_beta   90.00
_cell.angle_gamma   90.00
#
_symmetry.space_group_name_H-M   'P 1'
#
loop_
_entity.id
_entity.type
_entity.pdbx_description
1 polymer ?
#
loop_
_entity_poly.entity_id
_entity_poly.type
_entity_poly.pdbx_seq_one_letter_code
_entity_poly.pdbx_strand_id
1 'polypeptide(L)'
;MVRNITNETKTMIESELRKGTSNSRIANLLGVSYEQALEVVDAIKESIRPEIGDEIKFTFRKQEMVGVIRKLLTNSAVVEIYWDLSSGTMKDICEDKTIVNFKDIEEFVKVD
;
A
#
# COMPACT_ATOMS: atom_id res chain seq x y z
N MET A 1 22.09 -12.34 7.83
CA MET A 1 22.08 -11.13 8.68
C MET A 1 21.57 -9.99 7.82
N VAL A 2 20.30 -9.60 7.96
CA VAL A 2 19.80 -8.39 7.31
C VAL A 2 20.45 -7.22 8.06
N ARG A 3 21.31 -6.48 7.35
CA ARG A 3 21.92 -5.25 7.84
C ARG A 3 20.80 -4.32 8.31
N ASN A 4 20.97 -3.66 9.45
CA ASN A 4 20.04 -2.65 9.96
C ASN A 4 19.66 -1.68 8.82
N ILE A 5 18.46 -1.86 8.25
CA ILE A 5 17.91 -0.94 7.25
C ILE A 5 17.69 0.36 8.00
N THR A 6 18.37 1.43 7.59
CA THR A 6 18.16 2.74 8.20
C THR A 6 16.75 3.24 7.85
N ASN A 7 16.16 4.07 8.71
CA ASN A 7 14.85 4.67 8.42
C ASN A 7 14.86 5.45 7.10
N GLU A 8 15.97 6.12 6.78
CA GLU A 8 16.15 6.82 5.50
C GLU A 8 16.08 5.87 4.30
N THR A 9 16.75 4.72 4.37
CA THR A 9 16.68 3.70 3.32
C THR A 9 15.28 3.11 3.21
N LYS A 10 14.61 2.87 4.34
CA LYS A 10 13.22 2.39 4.37
C LYS A 10 12.29 3.38 3.66
N THR A 11 12.29 4.65 4.05
CA THR A 11 11.45 5.70 3.46
C THR A 11 11.72 5.89 1.97
N MET A 12 12.99 5.86 1.55
CA MET A 12 13.36 5.95 0.13
C MET A 12 12.74 4.79 -0.67
N ILE A 13 12.93 3.55 -0.21
CA ILE A 13 12.44 2.36 -0.92
C ILE A 13 10.92 2.31 -0.94
N GLU A 14 10.24 2.68 0.15
CA GLU A 14 8.77 2.79 0.19
C GLU A 14 8.26 3.76 -0.89
N SER A 15 8.88 4.94 -1.00
CA SER A 15 8.56 5.91 -2.05
C SER A 15 8.79 5.32 -3.45
N GLU A 16 9.90 4.63 -3.68
CA GLU A 16 10.18 4.01 -4.99
C GLU A 16 9.20 2.86 -5.32
N LEU A 17 8.83 2.05 -4.34
CA LEU A 17 7.82 1.01 -4.50
C LEU A 17 6.44 1.60 -4.85
N ARG A 18 6.04 2.72 -4.21
CA ARG A 18 4.80 3.44 -4.57
C ARG A 18 4.82 3.97 -6.00
N LYS A 19 5.99 4.40 -6.50
CA LYS A 19 6.17 4.83 -7.90
C LYS A 19 6.20 3.66 -8.90
N GLY A 20 6.19 2.42 -8.43
CA GLY A 20 6.28 1.23 -9.28
C GLY A 20 7.69 0.94 -9.80
N THR A 21 8.72 1.43 -9.11
CA THR A 21 10.12 1.20 -9.47
C THR A 21 10.48 -0.29 -9.39
N SER A 22 11.25 -0.79 -10.37
CA SER A 22 11.66 -2.20 -10.43
C SER A 22 12.71 -2.56 -9.38
N ASN A 23 12.73 -3.84 -8.97
CA ASN A 23 13.73 -4.36 -8.03
C ASN A 23 15.18 -4.19 -8.55
N SER A 24 15.39 -4.28 -9.88
CA SER A 24 16.70 -4.02 -10.50
C SER A 24 17.15 -2.56 -10.36
N ARG A 25 16.22 -1.61 -10.45
CA ARG A 25 16.51 -0.19 -10.22
C ARG A 25 16.82 0.06 -8.74
N ILE A 26 16.06 -0.56 -7.84
CA ILE A 26 16.30 -0.48 -6.38
C ILE A 26 17.70 -1.05 -6.03
N ALA A 27 18.09 -2.18 -6.61
CA ALA A 27 19.44 -2.74 -6.41
C ALA A 27 20.55 -1.74 -6.79
N ASN A 28 20.40 -1.07 -7.93
CA ASN A 28 21.33 -0.04 -8.37
C ASN A 28 21.34 1.18 -7.43
N LEU A 29 20.18 1.63 -6.95
CA LEU A 29 20.08 2.75 -6.00
C LEU A 29 20.76 2.45 -4.66
N LEU A 30 20.66 1.20 -4.20
CA LEU A 30 21.26 0.74 -2.95
C LEU A 30 22.74 0.36 -3.10
N GLY A 31 23.24 0.18 -4.32
CA GLY A 31 24.59 -0.32 -4.57
C GLY A 31 24.80 -1.77 -4.10
N VAL A 32 23.75 -2.59 -4.16
CA VAL A 32 23.74 -3.99 -3.67
C VAL A 32 23.44 -4.97 -4.80
N SER A 33 23.65 -6.27 -4.55
CA SER A 33 23.27 -7.30 -5.52
C SER A 33 21.74 -7.36 -5.70
N TYR A 34 21.29 -7.97 -6.80
CA TYR A 34 19.86 -8.14 -7.04
C TYR A 34 19.19 -8.98 -5.94
N GLU A 35 19.83 -10.06 -5.49
CA GLU A 35 19.34 -10.92 -4.42
C GLU A 35 19.21 -10.16 -3.09
N GLN A 36 20.20 -9.33 -2.76
CA GLN A 36 20.16 -8.49 -1.56
C GLN A 36 19.04 -7.44 -1.65
N ALA A 37 18.81 -6.87 -2.84
CA ALA A 37 17.72 -5.93 -3.06
C ALA A 37 16.35 -6.61 -2.87
N LEU A 38 16.19 -7.87 -3.31
CA LEU A 38 14.96 -8.64 -3.08
C LEU A 38 14.69 -8.80 -1.58
N GLU A 39 15.69 -9.24 -0.81
CA GLU A 39 15.54 -9.40 0.65
C GLU A 39 15.13 -8.09 1.34
N VAL A 40 15.74 -6.97 0.96
CA VAL A 40 15.42 -5.65 1.53
C VAL A 40 14.00 -5.20 1.13
N VAL A 41 13.63 -5.38 -0.14
CA VAL A 41 12.30 -5.01 -0.64
C VAL A 41 11.22 -5.84 0.05
N ASP A 42 11.43 -7.14 0.21
CA ASP A 42 10.46 -8.02 0.86
C ASP A 42 10.31 -7.69 2.34
N ALA A 43 11.40 -7.42 3.05
CA ALA A 43 11.35 -6.98 4.45
C ALA A 43 10.58 -5.65 4.63
N ILE A 44 10.77 -4.70 3.71
CA ILE A 44 10.07 -3.41 3.76
C ILE A 44 8.59 -3.59 3.42
N LYS A 45 8.26 -4.34 2.37
CA LYS A 45 6.87 -4.67 2.00
C LYS A 45 6.12 -5.31 3.15
N GLU A 46 6.76 -6.24 3.84
CA GLU A 46 6.16 -6.89 5.01
C GLU A 46 5.95 -5.90 6.16
N SER A 47 6.88 -4.97 6.36
CA SER A 47 6.77 -3.94 7.41
C SER A 47 5.70 -2.87 7.18
N ILE A 48 5.19 -2.75 5.94
CA ILE A 48 4.12 -1.83 5.56
C ILE A 48 2.85 -2.58 5.12
N ARG A 49 2.84 -3.90 5.28
CA ARG A 49 1.73 -4.73 4.85
C ARG A 49 0.51 -4.37 5.71
N PRO A 50 -0.64 -4.03 5.11
CA PRO A 50 -1.84 -3.72 5.87
C PRO A 50 -2.39 -4.97 6.56
N GLU A 51 -3.17 -4.75 7.62
CA GLU A 51 -3.86 -5.77 8.40
C GLU A 51 -5.37 -5.80 8.10
N ILE A 52 -6.03 -6.90 8.46
CA ILE A 52 -7.49 -6.97 8.43
C ILE A 52 -8.03 -6.09 9.56
N GLY A 53 -8.97 -5.21 9.23
CA GLY A 53 -9.53 -4.22 10.16
C GLY A 53 -8.90 -2.84 10.04
N ASP A 54 -7.77 -2.70 9.33
CA ASP A 54 -7.22 -1.39 9.03
C ASP A 54 -8.20 -0.58 8.17
N GLU A 55 -8.33 0.69 8.52
CA GLU A 55 -9.13 1.65 7.77
C GLU A 55 -8.19 2.50 6.93
N ILE A 56 -8.55 2.67 5.66
CA ILE A 56 -7.67 3.26 4.68
C ILE A 56 -8.38 4.30 3.84
N LYS A 57 -7.62 5.32 3.45
CA LYS A 57 -7.98 6.26 2.40
C LYS A 57 -7.32 5.84 1.10
N PHE A 58 -8.08 5.89 0.01
CA PHE A 58 -7.60 5.57 -1.33
C PHE A 58 -8.36 6.39 -2.37
N THR A 59 -7.76 6.57 -3.54
CA THR A 59 -8.42 7.23 -4.66
C THR A 59 -8.95 6.19 -5.66
N PHE A 60 -10.23 6.27 -6.00
CA PHE A 60 -10.82 5.48 -7.08
C PHE A 60 -11.44 6.41 -8.12
N ARG A 61 -11.01 6.30 -9.39
CA ARG A 61 -11.46 7.19 -10.48
C ARG A 61 -11.38 8.69 -10.13
N LYS A 62 -10.31 9.10 -9.44
CA LYS A 62 -10.09 10.49 -8.96
C LYS A 62 -11.09 10.96 -7.89
N GLN A 63 -11.81 10.04 -7.27
CA GLN A 63 -12.67 10.31 -6.12
C GLN A 63 -12.01 9.76 -4.87
N GLU A 64 -12.01 10.55 -3.81
CA GLU A 64 -11.54 10.13 -2.50
C GLU A 64 -12.54 9.14 -1.90
N MET A 65 -12.02 8.02 -1.40
CA MET A 65 -12.77 6.93 -0.82
C MET A 65 -12.13 6.54 0.52
N VAL A 66 -12.97 6.10 1.44
CA VAL A 66 -12.56 5.58 2.75
C VAL A 66 -13.23 4.23 2.96
N GLY A 67 -12.53 3.29 3.57
CA GLY A 67 -13.11 2.00 3.92
C GLY A 67 -12.21 1.15 4.79
N VAL A 68 -12.71 -0.03 5.15
CA VAL A 68 -12.05 -0.98 6.05
C VAL A 68 -11.65 -2.26 5.31
N ILE A 69 -10.43 -2.72 5.57
CA ILE A 69 -9.91 -3.96 5.00
C ILE A 69 -10.61 -5.16 5.64
N ARG A 70 -11.33 -5.94 4.82
CA ARG A 70 -12.02 -7.16 5.25
C ARG A 70 -11.27 -8.44 4.88
N LYS A 71 -10.41 -8.38 3.87
CA LYS A 71 -9.61 -9.52 3.42
C LYS A 71 -8.32 -9.06 2.74
N LEU A 72 -7.21 -9.71 3.07
CA LEU A 72 -5.94 -9.53 2.38
C LEU A 72 -5.81 -10.50 1.21
N LEU A 73 -5.28 -10.01 0.10
CA LEU A 73 -4.82 -10.77 -1.06
C LEU A 73 -3.29 -10.60 -1.15
N THR A 74 -2.68 -11.10 -2.23
CA THR A 74 -1.22 -11.07 -2.38
C THR A 74 -0.65 -9.64 -2.39
N ASN A 75 -1.25 -8.75 -3.19
CA ASN A 75 -0.80 -7.35 -3.37
C ASN A 75 -1.94 -6.32 -3.25
N SER A 76 -3.09 -6.78 -2.74
CA SER A 76 -4.32 -6.00 -2.68
C SER A 76 -5.18 -6.45 -1.51
N ALA A 77 -6.24 -5.70 -1.23
CA ALA A 77 -7.21 -5.99 -0.19
C ALA A 77 -8.63 -5.84 -0.73
N VAL A 78 -9.55 -6.62 -0.16
CA VAL A 78 -11.00 -6.36 -0.26
C VAL A 78 -11.35 -5.34 0.81
N VAL A 79 -11.87 -4.20 0.38
CA VAL A 79 -12.19 -3.05 1.22
C VAL A 79 -13.69 -2.85 1.19
N GLU A 80 -14.30 -2.79 2.37
CA GLU A 80 -15.69 -2.37 2.54
C GLU A 80 -15.75 -0.86 2.69
N ILE A 81 -16.56 -0.19 1.88
CA ILE A 81 -16.55 1.26 1.71
C ILE A 81 -17.41 1.92 2.81
N TYR A 82 -16.84 2.92 3.46
CA TYR A 82 -17.57 3.83 4.33
C TYR A 82 -18.21 4.93 3.49
N TRP A 83 -19.45 4.71 3.06
CA TRP A 83 -20.15 5.65 2.17
C TRP A 83 -20.35 7.04 2.77
N ASP A 84 -20.50 7.14 4.08
CA ASP A 84 -20.66 8.43 4.78
C ASP A 84 -19.38 9.27 4.77
N LEU A 85 -18.23 8.64 4.46
CA LEU A 85 -16.91 9.27 4.40
C LEU A 85 -16.32 9.25 2.98
N SER A 86 -17.06 8.75 2.00
CA SER A 86 -16.62 8.60 0.61
C SER A 86 -17.43 9.50 -0.32
N SER A 87 -16.91 9.75 -1.51
CA SER A 87 -17.63 10.53 -2.52
C SER A 87 -18.99 9.90 -2.86
N GLY A 88 -20.08 10.63 -2.61
CA GLY A 88 -21.44 10.19 -2.94
C GLY A 88 -21.63 9.90 -4.43
N THR A 89 -20.84 10.54 -5.31
CA THR A 89 -20.83 10.24 -6.75
C THR A 89 -20.48 8.78 -7.05
N MET A 90 -19.69 8.12 -6.18
CA MET A 90 -19.31 6.73 -6.36
C MET A 90 -20.36 5.74 -5.85
N LYS A 91 -21.30 6.18 -5.01
CA LYS A 91 -22.33 5.31 -4.42
C LYS A 91 -23.26 4.69 -5.45
N ASP A 92 -23.52 5.40 -6.54
CA ASP A 92 -24.37 4.90 -7.64
C ASP A 92 -23.61 4.01 -8.64
N ILE A 93 -22.28 3.91 -8.51
CA ILE A 93 -21.39 3.30 -9.51
C ILE A 93 -20.66 2.06 -8.95
N CYS A 94 -20.36 2.07 -7.65
CA CYS A 94 -19.59 1.04 -6.99
C CYS A 94 -20.45 0.21 -6.04
N GLU A 95 -20.08 -1.06 -5.90
CA GLU A 95 -20.61 -1.92 -4.84
C GLU A 95 -20.05 -1.50 -3.48
N ASP A 96 -20.67 -1.99 -2.40
CA ASP A 96 -20.22 -1.73 -1.01
C ASP A 96 -18.80 -2.24 -0.73
N LYS A 97 -18.26 -3.10 -1.59
CA LYS A 97 -16.91 -3.65 -1.49
C LYS A 97 -16.15 -3.45 -2.79
N THR A 98 -14.86 -3.14 -2.68
CA THR A 98 -13.97 -2.98 -3.82
C THR A 98 -12.59 -3.58 -3.55
N ILE A 99 -11.80 -3.77 -4.60
CA ILE A 99 -10.42 -4.25 -4.50
C ILE A 99 -9.48 -3.06 -4.61
N VAL A 100 -8.61 -2.89 -3.61
CA VAL A 100 -7.60 -1.81 -3.55
C VAL A 100 -6.21 -2.43 -3.53
N ASN A 101 -5.31 -2.02 -4.43
CA ASN A 101 -3.91 -2.47 -4.35
C ASN A 101 -3.19 -1.75 -3.21
N PHE A 102 -2.22 -2.41 -2.58
CA PHE A 102 -1.48 -1.79 -1.48
C PHE A 102 -0.73 -0.52 -1.89
N LYS A 103 -0.29 -0.43 -3.16
CA LYS A 103 0.34 0.78 -3.70
C LYS A 103 -0.62 1.97 -3.85
N ASP A 104 -1.93 1.70 -3.90
CA ASP A 104 -2.99 2.70 -4.09
C ASP A 104 -3.58 3.15 -2.73
N ILE A 105 -3.09 2.57 -1.62
CA ILE A 105 -3.39 3.03 -0.27
C ILE A 105 -2.63 4.34 -0.02
N GLU A 106 -3.38 5.41 0.20
CA GLU A 106 -2.81 6.74 0.42
C GLU A 106 -2.42 6.90 1.88
N GLU A 107 -3.33 6.55 2.79
CA GLU A 107 -3.22 6.78 4.23
C GLU A 107 -3.97 5.71 5.03
N PHE A 108 -3.44 5.38 6.21
CA PHE A 108 -4.14 4.60 7.23
C PHE A 108 -4.83 5.56 8.19
N VAL A 109 -6.15 5.45 8.32
CA VAL A 109 -6.98 6.34 9.13
C VAL A 109 -7.53 5.59 10.35
N LYS A 110 -8.08 6.35 11.31
CA LYS A 110 -8.95 5.82 12.35
C LYS A 110 -10.25 6.60 12.29
N VAL A 111 -11.32 5.87 12.00
CA VAL A 111 -12.69 6.34 11.96
C VAL A 111 -13.32 5.92 13.27
N ASP A 112 -13.68 6.91 14.08
CA ASP A 112 -14.39 6.70 15.36
C ASP A 112 -15.89 6.43 15.16
#